data_AF-G6EGK2-F1
#
_entry.id   AF-G6EGK2-F1
#
_cell.length_a   1.000
_cell.length_b   1.000
_cell.length_c   1.000
_cell.angle_alpha   90.00
_cell.angle_beta   90.00
_cell.angle_gamma   90.00
#
_symmetry.space_group_name_H-M   'P 1'
#
loop_
_entity.id
_entity.type
_entity.pdbx_description
1 polymer ?
#
loop_
_entity_poly.entity_id
_entity_poly.type
_entity_poly.pdbx_seq_one_letter_code
_entity_poly.pdbx_strand_id
1 'polypeptide(L)'
;MQTFDYIIVGAGSAGCVLANRLSARPSARVLLIEAGLPDNSLMISMPKGFAKLVETTKYVRQFKTTPAADSWVRPETWPRGVMIGGSSSLNGMHYSHGQPEDFDAWVAQGCEGWGWDEISRCYREMEDNTVRRGRQCPPLADQSAPGTQSAG
;
A
#
# COMPACT_ATOMS: atom_id res chain seq x y z
N MET A 1 26.20 22.93 -2.37
CA MET A 1 25.35 22.10 -1.50
C MET A 1 23.93 22.16 -2.05
N GLN A 2 23.26 21.02 -2.24
CA GLN A 2 21.84 21.02 -2.66
C GLN A 2 20.94 21.07 -1.41
N THR A 3 19.83 21.80 -1.49
CA THR A 3 18.83 21.96 -0.41
C THR A 3 17.53 21.29 -0.84
N PHE A 4 16.75 20.70 0.06
CA PHE A 4 15.46 20.10 -0.25
C PHE A 4 14.46 20.48 0.83
N ASP A 5 13.20 20.68 0.47
CA ASP A 5 12.12 20.96 1.42
C ASP A 5 11.64 19.67 2.10
N TYR A 6 11.69 18.56 1.36
CA TYR A 6 11.29 17.24 1.84
C TYR A 6 12.34 16.21 1.44
N ILE A 7 12.70 15.36 2.40
CA ILE A 7 13.53 14.18 2.18
C ILE A 7 12.68 12.96 2.56
N ILE A 8 12.41 12.11 1.58
CA ILE A 8 11.64 10.88 1.75
C ILE A 8 12.63 9.72 1.68
N VAL A 9 12.65 8.91 2.74
CA VAL A 9 13.51 7.73 2.84
C VAL A 9 12.67 6.48 2.56
N GLY A 10 12.95 5.85 1.43
CA GLY A 10 12.24 4.69 0.90
C GLY A 10 11.32 5.08 -0.26
N ALA A 11 11.66 4.67 -1.49
CA ALA A 11 10.80 4.72 -2.66
C ALA A 11 9.88 3.50 -2.72
N GLY A 12 9.24 3.16 -1.60
CA GLY A 12 8.22 2.11 -1.52
C GLY A 12 6.83 2.61 -1.92
N SER A 13 5.81 1.79 -1.68
CA SER A 13 4.42 2.08 -2.06
C SER A 13 3.91 3.45 -1.56
N ALA A 14 4.12 3.77 -0.27
CA ALA A 14 3.72 5.07 0.28
C ALA A 14 4.69 6.20 -0.12
N GLY A 15 6.00 5.93 -0.14
CA GLY A 15 7.03 6.92 -0.44
C GLY A 15 6.92 7.48 -1.86
N CYS A 16 6.66 6.63 -2.85
CA CYS A 16 6.43 7.07 -4.23
C CYS A 16 5.17 7.94 -4.36
N VAL A 17 4.07 7.58 -3.68
CA VAL A 17 2.83 8.40 -3.69
C VAL A 17 3.07 9.75 -3.05
N LEU A 18 3.74 9.78 -1.89
CA LEU A 18 4.06 11.01 -1.18
C LEU A 18 4.98 11.92 -2.01
N ALA A 19 6.03 11.33 -2.60
CA ALA A 19 6.95 12.06 -3.47
C ALA A 19 6.20 12.70 -4.64
N ASN A 20 5.38 11.92 -5.35
CA ASN A 20 4.57 12.38 -6.47
C ASN A 20 3.60 13.52 -6.08
N ARG A 21 2.89 13.39 -4.95
CA ARG A 21 1.95 14.42 -4.49
C ARG A 21 2.67 15.70 -4.05
N LEU A 22 3.79 15.60 -3.33
CA LEU A 22 4.55 16.77 -2.88
C LEU A 22 5.23 17.49 -4.04
N SER A 23 5.79 16.75 -4.99
CA SER A 23 6.48 17.31 -6.17
C SER A 23 5.54 17.92 -7.20
N ALA A 24 4.23 17.66 -7.11
CA ALA A 24 3.24 18.32 -7.96
C ALA A 24 3.18 19.84 -7.71
N ARG A 25 3.68 20.33 -6.56
CA ARG A 25 3.83 21.75 -6.29
C ARG A 25 5.15 22.25 -6.90
N PRO A 26 5.12 23.22 -7.84
CA PRO A 26 6.35 23.68 -8.52
C PRO A 26 7.41 24.28 -7.60
N SER A 27 7.00 24.79 -6.43
CA SER A 27 7.90 25.37 -5.44
C SER A 27 8.56 24.34 -4.53
N ALA A 28 8.11 23.09 -4.52
CA ALA A 28 8.60 22.06 -3.61
C ALA A 28 9.79 21.30 -4.22
N ARG A 29 10.91 21.26 -3.49
CA ARG A 29 12.08 20.45 -3.80
C ARG A 29 12.04 19.17 -2.98
N VAL A 30 11.78 18.04 -3.63
CA VAL A 30 11.65 16.73 -2.99
C VAL A 30 12.84 15.85 -3.36
N LEU A 31 13.53 15.32 -2.35
CA LEU A 31 14.51 14.25 -2.51
C LEU A 31 13.89 12.92 -2.10
N LEU A 32 13.88 11.94 -3.00
CA LEU A 32 13.48 10.57 -2.72
C LEU A 32 14.72 9.67 -2.74
N ILE A 33 14.98 8.97 -1.64
CA ILE A 33 16.14 8.09 -1.49
C ILE A 33 15.64 6.65 -1.35
N GLU A 34 16.20 5.73 -2.14
CA GLU A 34 15.90 4.31 -2.07
C GLU A 34 17.19 3.50 -1.95
N ALA A 35 17.20 2.49 -1.09
CA ALA A 35 18.35 1.62 -0.88
C ALA A 35 18.48 0.54 -1.97
N GLY A 36 17.36 0.22 -2.62
CA GLY A 36 17.24 -0.79 -3.65
C GLY A 36 17.58 -0.36 -5.06
N LEU A 37 17.35 -1.31 -5.98
CA LEU A 37 17.59 -1.16 -7.41
C LEU A 37 16.41 -0.47 -8.12
N PRO A 38 16.61 0.02 -9.35
CA PRO A 38 15.49 0.32 -10.26
C PRO A 38 14.61 -0.92 -10.50
N ASP A 39 13.33 -0.71 -10.81
CA ASP A 39 12.31 -1.75 -11.00
C ASP A 39 12.18 -2.21 -12.46
N ASN A 40 13.26 -2.14 -13.24
CA ASN A 40 13.25 -2.33 -14.69
C ASN A 40 13.34 -3.80 -15.18
N SER A 41 13.06 -4.77 -14.31
CA SER A 41 13.09 -6.19 -14.68
C SER A 41 11.78 -6.63 -15.34
N LEU A 42 11.86 -7.41 -16.41
CA LEU A 42 10.69 -8.07 -17.00
C LEU A 42 9.89 -8.89 -15.98
N MET A 43 10.56 -9.48 -14.99
CA MET A 43 9.90 -10.26 -13.94
C MET A 43 9.06 -9.39 -13.01
N ILE A 44 9.36 -8.10 -12.89
CA ILE A 44 8.59 -7.13 -12.09
C ILE A 44 7.33 -6.71 -12.86
N SER A 45 7.49 -6.42 -14.16
CA SER A 45 6.35 -6.03 -15.00
C SER A 45 5.41 -7.18 -15.36
N MET A 46 5.84 -8.44 -15.18
CA MET A 46 5.03 -9.62 -15.43
C MET A 46 4.24 -10.02 -14.18
N PRO A 47 2.89 -9.98 -14.19
CA PRO A 47 2.03 -10.41 -13.07
C PRO A 47 2.46 -11.70 -12.35
N LYS A 48 2.74 -12.75 -13.12
CA LYS A 48 3.13 -14.06 -12.60
C LYS A 48 4.60 -14.14 -12.17
N GLY A 49 5.40 -13.13 -12.53
CA GLY A 49 6.83 -13.06 -12.24
C GLY A 49 7.15 -12.88 -10.75
N PHE A 50 6.18 -12.40 -9.95
CA PHE A 50 6.36 -12.18 -8.52
C PHE A 50 6.85 -13.45 -7.78
N ALA A 51 6.33 -14.63 -8.14
CA ALA A 51 6.71 -15.89 -7.51
C ALA A 51 8.22 -16.15 -7.66
N LYS A 52 8.80 -15.77 -8.81
CA LYS A 52 10.24 -15.89 -9.03
C LYS A 52 11.02 -14.81 -8.30
N LEU A 53 10.48 -13.59 -8.26
CA LEU A 53 11.12 -12.45 -7.60
C LEU A 53 11.27 -12.67 -6.10
N VAL A 54 10.28 -13.24 -5.42
CA VAL A 54 10.31 -13.52 -3.96
C VAL A 54 11.48 -14.44 -3.58
N GLU A 55 11.93 -15.30 -4.50
CA GLU A 55 13.10 -16.17 -4.32
C GLU A 55 14.44 -15.44 -4.59
N THR A 56 14.43 -14.28 -5.24
CA THR A 56 15.65 -13.61 -5.73
C THR A 56 16.15 -12.53 -4.77
N THR A 57 17.42 -12.60 -4.35
CA THR A 57 17.95 -11.75 -3.27
C THR A 57 18.24 -10.30 -3.65
N LYS A 58 18.38 -9.96 -4.94
CA LYS A 58 18.74 -8.59 -5.36
C LYS A 58 17.59 -7.57 -5.28
N TYR A 59 16.35 -8.04 -5.37
CA TYR A 59 15.14 -7.20 -5.27
C TYR A 59 14.38 -7.43 -3.96
N VAL A 60 14.81 -8.41 -3.16
CA VAL A 60 14.10 -8.86 -1.97
C VAL A 60 15.07 -8.99 -0.81
N ARG A 61 14.71 -8.34 0.29
CA ARG A 61 15.32 -8.59 1.60
C ARG A 61 14.46 -9.56 2.37
N GLN A 62 15.09 -10.63 2.86
CA GLN A 62 14.43 -11.65 3.67
C GLN A 62 14.68 -11.36 5.16
N PHE A 63 13.61 -11.12 5.91
CA PHE A 63 13.65 -10.97 7.35
C PHE A 63 13.21 -12.26 8.01
N LYS A 64 14.10 -12.92 8.74
CA LYS A 64 13.75 -14.12 9.52
C LYS A 64 13.18 -13.69 10.86
N THR A 65 12.01 -14.21 11.22
CA THR A 65 11.41 -13.96 12.52
C THR A 65 12.10 -14.79 13.60
N THR A 66 12.15 -14.29 14.83
CA THR A 66 12.52 -15.10 15.99
C THR A 66 11.24 -15.62 16.64
N PRO A 67 10.99 -16.95 16.66
CA PRO A 67 9.84 -17.51 17.37
C PRO A 67 9.90 -17.23 18.87
N ALA A 68 8.73 -17.21 19.52
CA ALA A 68 8.69 -17.21 20.98
C ALA A 68 9.36 -18.48 21.54
N ALA A 69 10.02 -18.35 22.69
CA ALA A 69 10.87 -19.40 23.25
C ALA A 69 10.13 -20.72 23.52
N ASP A 70 8.83 -20.66 23.74
CA ASP A 70 7.92 -21.76 24.04
C ASP A 70 7.00 -22.15 22.86
N SER A 71 7.23 -21.56 21.68
CA SER A 71 6.41 -21.86 20.51
C SER A 71 6.91 -23.10 19.75
N TRP A 72 5.98 -23.96 19.34
CA TRP A 72 6.23 -25.06 18.41
C TRP A 72 6.33 -24.62 16.94
N VAL A 73 6.42 -23.30 16.70
CA VAL A 73 6.32 -22.68 15.38
C VAL A 73 7.72 -22.49 14.80
N ARG A 74 7.91 -22.88 13.54
CA ARG A 74 9.18 -22.65 12.84
C ARG A 74 9.35 -21.15 12.55
N PRO A 75 10.59 -20.62 12.55
CA PRO A 75 10.86 -19.27 12.08
C PRO A 75 10.27 -19.02 10.69
N GLU A 76 9.45 -17.99 10.56
CA GLU A 76 8.96 -17.52 9.28
C GLU A 76 10.03 -16.66 8.59
N THR A 77 9.93 -16.57 7.27
CA THR A 77 10.72 -15.63 6.47
C THR A 77 9.80 -14.64 5.80
N TRP A 78 9.98 -13.36 6.12
CA TRP A 78 9.18 -12.27 5.61
C TRP A 78 9.95 -11.54 4.50
N PRO A 79 9.58 -11.74 3.22
CA PRO A 79 10.19 -11.04 2.11
C PRO A 79 9.69 -9.59 2.05
N ARG A 80 10.61 -8.64 1.81
CA ARG A 80 10.30 -7.22 1.55
C ARG A 80 11.01 -6.76 0.29
N GLY A 81 10.28 -6.07 -0.59
CA GLY A 81 10.86 -5.49 -1.80
C GLY A 81 11.86 -4.38 -1.46
N VAL A 82 13.06 -4.46 -2.02
CA VAL A 82 14.14 -3.47 -1.91
C VAL A 82 14.51 -3.02 -3.32
N MET A 83 13.66 -2.15 -3.86
CA MET A 83 13.72 -1.57 -5.20
C MET A 83 12.80 -0.35 -5.26
N ILE A 84 12.86 0.43 -6.34
CA ILE A 84 11.85 1.45 -6.62
C ILE A 84 10.46 0.79 -6.68
N GLY A 85 9.46 1.43 -6.06
CA GLY A 85 8.14 0.87 -5.78
C GLY A 85 8.12 -0.09 -4.57
N GLY A 86 9.25 -0.60 -4.11
CA GLY A 86 9.38 -1.44 -2.92
C GLY A 86 8.51 -2.70 -3.01
N SER A 87 7.68 -2.93 -1.99
CA SER A 87 6.85 -4.13 -1.93
C SER A 87 5.67 -4.11 -2.91
N SER A 88 5.24 -2.96 -3.44
CA SER A 88 4.21 -2.96 -4.51
C SER A 88 4.75 -3.48 -5.84
N SER A 89 6.06 -3.36 -6.08
CA SER A 89 6.72 -3.97 -7.25
C SER A 89 7.01 -5.48 -7.07
N LEU A 90 6.68 -6.05 -5.89
CA LEU A 90 6.90 -7.47 -5.54
C LEU A 90 5.61 -8.24 -5.24
N ASN A 91 4.51 -7.56 -4.90
CA ASN A 91 3.33 -8.21 -4.34
C ASN A 91 2.56 -9.06 -5.37
N GLY A 92 1.56 -9.82 -4.90
CA GLY A 92 0.66 -10.59 -5.75
C GLY A 92 -0.42 -9.77 -6.46
N MET A 93 -0.32 -8.44 -6.44
CA MET A 93 -1.24 -7.47 -7.05
C MET A 93 -2.71 -7.60 -6.63
N HIS A 94 -2.97 -8.23 -5.49
CA HIS A 94 -4.31 -8.26 -4.91
C HIS A 94 -4.68 -6.86 -4.44
N TYR A 95 -5.88 -6.41 -4.86
CA TYR A 95 -6.44 -5.15 -4.46
C TYR A 95 -7.73 -5.40 -3.67
N SER A 96 -7.79 -4.88 -2.45
CA SER A 96 -8.94 -5.00 -1.55
C SER A 96 -9.00 -3.77 -0.66
N HIS A 97 -10.20 -3.30 -0.35
CA HIS A 97 -10.41 -2.25 0.64
C HIS A 97 -10.44 -2.86 2.04
N GLY A 98 -10.05 -2.08 3.05
CA GLY A 98 -10.34 -2.41 4.45
C GLY A 98 -11.84 -2.27 4.74
N GLN A 99 -12.29 -2.78 5.89
CA GLN A 99 -13.66 -2.58 6.33
C GLN A 99 -13.82 -1.19 6.95
N PRO A 100 -14.97 -0.50 6.78
CA PRO A 100 -15.22 0.80 7.41
C PRO A 100 -14.89 0.83 8.91
N GLU A 101 -15.27 -0.24 9.62
CA GLU A 101 -15.12 -0.37 11.06
C GLU A 101 -13.65 -0.38 11.50
N ASP A 102 -12.73 -0.86 10.65
CA ASP A 102 -11.29 -0.86 10.92
C ASP A 102 -10.76 0.58 11.07
N PHE A 103 -11.28 1.49 10.25
CA PHE A 103 -10.85 2.90 10.19
C PHE A 103 -11.55 3.75 11.25
N ASP A 104 -12.82 3.49 11.51
CA ASP A 104 -13.56 4.15 12.59
C ASP A 104 -12.98 3.74 13.96
N ALA A 105 -12.49 2.50 14.09
CA ALA A 105 -11.76 2.06 15.27
C ALA A 105 -10.43 2.82 15.46
N TRP A 106 -9.76 3.29 14.40
CA TRP A 106 -8.59 4.15 14.53
C TRP A 106 -8.96 5.55 15.05
N VAL A 107 -10.08 6.11 14.59
CA VAL A 107 -10.59 7.39 15.11
C VAL A 107 -10.93 7.27 16.59
N ALA A 108 -11.58 6.17 17.00
CA ALA A 108 -11.87 5.89 18.40
C ALA A 108 -10.59 5.77 19.27
N GLN A 109 -9.45 5.44 18.67
CA GLN A 109 -8.13 5.40 19.32
C GLN A 109 -7.38 6.74 19.26
N GLY A 110 -8.00 7.80 18.75
CA GLY A 110 -7.44 9.15 18.68
C GLY A 110 -6.75 9.50 17.35
N CYS A 111 -6.84 8.64 16.33
CA CYS A 111 -6.36 8.96 14.98
C CYS A 111 -7.40 9.79 14.22
N GLU A 112 -7.63 11.03 14.68
CA GLU A 112 -8.56 11.95 14.03
C GLU A 112 -8.22 12.15 12.55
N GLY A 113 -9.24 12.18 11.69
CA GLY A 113 -9.08 12.29 10.24
C GLY A 113 -8.75 10.97 9.52
N TRP A 114 -8.65 9.84 10.23
CA TRP A 114 -8.39 8.52 9.62
C TRP A 114 -9.63 7.62 9.53
N GLY A 115 -10.84 8.18 9.68
CA GLY A 115 -12.10 7.43 9.61
C GLY A 115 -12.48 7.03 8.19
N TRP A 116 -13.52 6.19 8.06
CA TRP A 116 -13.93 5.62 6.77
C TRP A 116 -14.22 6.67 5.69
N ASP A 117 -14.82 7.80 6.05
CA ASP A 117 -15.14 8.86 5.10
C ASP A 117 -13.90 9.39 4.36
N GLU A 118 -12.80 9.60 5.10
CA GLU A 118 -11.55 10.10 4.53
C GLU A 118 -10.80 9.00 3.77
N ILE A 119 -10.81 7.78 4.29
CA ILE A 119 -10.11 6.65 3.65
C ILE A 119 -10.81 6.22 2.35
N SER A 120 -12.14 6.15 2.34
CA SER A 120 -12.93 5.85 1.15
C SER A 120 -12.75 6.93 0.08
N ARG A 121 -12.56 8.20 0.46
CA ARG A 121 -12.16 9.29 -0.45
C ARG A 121 -10.78 9.01 -1.05
N CYS A 122 -9.78 8.63 -0.23
CA CYS A 122 -8.44 8.29 -0.70
C CYS A 122 -8.44 7.08 -1.65
N TYR A 123 -9.20 6.01 -1.35
CA TYR A 123 -9.35 4.87 -2.26
C TYR A 123 -9.86 5.31 -3.63
N ARG A 124 -10.89 6.16 -3.67
CA ARG A 124 -11.46 6.70 -4.91
C ARG A 124 -10.47 7.53 -5.72
N GLU A 125 -9.59 8.29 -5.07
CA GLU A 125 -8.54 9.06 -5.76
C GLU A 125 -7.43 8.17 -6.32
N MET A 126 -7.12 7.07 -5.64
CA MET A 126 -5.99 6.20 -6.00
C MET A 126 -6.33 5.17 -7.08
N GLU A 127 -7.60 4.76 -7.18
CA GLU A 127 -8.00 3.68 -8.08
C GLU A 127 -8.44 4.19 -9.46
N ASP A 128 -7.93 3.54 -10.52
CA ASP A 128 -8.38 3.73 -11.89
C ASP A 128 -8.88 2.39 -12.45
N ASN A 129 -10.11 2.03 -12.08
CA ASN A 129 -10.75 0.82 -12.57
C ASN A 129 -11.74 1.14 -13.71
N THR A 130 -11.70 0.33 -14.77
CA THR A 130 -12.54 0.52 -15.97
C THR A 130 -14.03 0.35 -15.70
N VAL A 131 -14.39 -0.41 -14.66
CA VAL A 131 -15.78 -0.62 -14.22
C VAL A 131 -16.45 0.70 -13.81
N ARG A 132 -15.71 1.62 -13.17
CA ARG A 132 -16.20 2.97 -12.83
C ARG A 132 -16.18 3.97 -13.98
N ARG A 133 -15.38 3.74 -15.03
CA ARG A 133 -15.39 4.60 -16.22
C ARG A 133 -16.62 4.38 -17.11
N GLY A 134 -17.23 3.19 -17.08
CA GLY A 134 -18.35 2.82 -17.96
C GLY A 134 -19.74 2.76 -17.30
N ARG A 135 -19.82 2.73 -15.96
CA ARG A 135 -21.08 2.82 -15.20
C ARG A 135 -20.90 3.86 -14.11
N GLN A 136 -21.91 4.72 -13.93
CA GLN A 136 -22.13 5.39 -12.65
C GLN A 136 -22.28 4.30 -11.59
N CYS A 137 -21.16 3.88 -11.02
CA CYS A 137 -21.16 2.99 -9.88
C CYS A 137 -21.78 3.80 -8.73
N PRO A 138 -22.79 3.26 -8.02
CA PRO A 138 -23.30 3.94 -6.84
C PRO A 138 -22.13 4.29 -5.92
N PRO A 139 -22.17 5.42 -5.19
CA PRO A 139 -21.23 5.65 -4.10
C PRO A 139 -21.21 4.40 -3.22
N LEU A 140 -20.02 4.07 -2.67
CA LEU A 140 -19.86 2.97 -1.72
C LEU A 140 -21.03 3.01 -0.75
N ALA A 141 -21.87 1.97 -0.76
CA ALA A 141 -23.07 1.95 0.06
C ALA A 141 -22.63 2.14 1.51
N ASP A 142 -23.24 3.12 2.17
CA ASP A 142 -23.13 3.31 3.60
C ASP A 142 -23.63 2.03 4.29
N GLN A 143 -22.70 1.23 4.81
CA GLN A 143 -23.02 -0.01 5.51
C GLN A 143 -23.46 0.23 6.96
N SER A 144 -23.60 1.48 7.41
CA SER A 144 -24.11 1.80 8.75
C SER A 144 -25.62 1.62 8.92
N ALA A 145 -26.36 1.26 7.84
CA ALA A 145 -27.79 0.99 7.94
C ALA A 145 -28.07 -0.36 8.63
N PRO A 146 -28.82 -0.39 9.76
CA PRO A 146 -29.17 -1.63 10.43
C PRO A 146 -30.01 -2.51 9.51
N GLY A 147 -29.54 -3.73 9.25
CA GLY A 147 -30.20 -4.68 8.37
C GLY A 147 -31.62 -4.98 8.84
N THR A 148 -32.62 -4.59 8.04
CA THR A 148 -33.99 -5.06 8.19
C THR A 148 -34.03 -6.57 7.91
N GLN A 149 -34.13 -7.37 8.95
CA GLN A 149 -34.55 -8.76 8.85
C GLN A 149 -36.02 -8.78 8.40
N SER A 150 -36.27 -9.25 7.18
CA SER A 150 -37.61 -9.69 6.77
C SER A 150 -37.81 -11.11 7.25
N ALA A 151 -38.70 -11.28 8.22
CA ALA A 151 -39.24 -12.59 8.60
C ALA A 151 -39.99 -13.21 7.42
N GLY A 152 -39.70 -14.48 7.15
CA GLY A 152 -40.42 -15.38 6.26
C GLY A 152 -40.37 -16.79 6.85
#